data_AF-A0A4P5SQ61-F1
#
_entry.id   AF-A0A4P5SQ61-F1
#
_cell.length_a   1.000
_cell.length_b   1.000
_cell.length_c   1.000
_cell.angle_alpha   90.00
_cell.angle_beta   90.00
_cell.angle_gamma   90.00
#
_symmetry.space_group_name_H-M   'P 1'
#
loop_
_entity.id
_entity.type
_entity.pdbx_description
1 polymer ?
#
loop_
_entity_poly.entity_id
_entity_poly.type
_entity_poly.pdbx_seq_one_letter_code
_entity_poly.pdbx_strand_id
1 'polypeptide(L)'
;MNTSPSIDDILMGLIYAISEELMPNLANPKAQATAAMMQSLIQELRQMVPVYDSYVVDEHNAMTKVLRDTADALEGVSGASADAVRERAKTLGTLADVPAPMDREKVLAAHRQLGKALEQTIIDLDVLQRAGDTRGDVALDVVRAHLAPRYARDIATVVAGAGMIGRG
;
A
#
# COMPACT_ATOMS: atom_id res chain seq x y z
N MET A 1 24.97 -10.05 21.92
CA MET A 1 23.59 -9.86 22.44
C MET A 1 23.13 -11.18 23.02
N ASN A 2 22.51 -11.18 24.21
CA ASN A 2 21.99 -12.39 24.88
C ASN A 2 20.61 -12.83 24.37
N THR A 3 20.04 -12.11 23.42
CA THR A 3 18.76 -12.38 22.75
C THR A 3 18.92 -12.12 21.26
N SER A 4 18.01 -12.67 20.45
CA SER A 4 17.89 -12.28 19.05
C SER A 4 17.51 -10.79 18.98
N PRO A 5 18.23 -9.97 18.18
CA PRO A 5 17.86 -8.58 17.97
C PRO A 5 16.48 -8.49 17.33
N SER A 6 15.69 -7.50 17.73
CA SER A 6 14.47 -7.16 17.00
C SER A 6 14.82 -6.58 15.62
N ILE A 7 13.83 -6.52 14.72
CA ILE A 7 14.03 -5.84 13.43
C ILE A 7 14.41 -4.38 13.63
N ASP A 8 13.84 -3.69 14.63
CA ASP A 8 14.20 -2.30 14.94
C ASP A 8 15.66 -2.17 15.39
N ASP A 9 16.16 -3.11 16.21
CA ASP A 9 17.56 -3.12 16.65
C ASP A 9 18.52 -3.26 15.45
N ILE A 10 18.18 -4.12 14.48
CA ILE A 10 18.97 -4.30 13.25
C ILE A 10 18.98 -3.00 12.42
N LEU A 11 17.80 -2.39 12.22
CA LEU A 11 17.67 -1.15 11.45
C LEU A 11 18.40 0.02 12.13
N MET A 12 18.35 0.11 13.45
CA MET A 12 19.10 1.09 14.24
C MET A 12 20.61 0.91 14.08
N GLY A 13 21.10 -0.34 14.13
CA GLY A 13 22.51 -0.64 13.87
C GLY A 13 22.97 -0.23 12.48
N LEU A 14 22.11 -0.36 11.46
CA LEU A 14 22.40 0.08 10.10
C LEU A 14 22.49 1.61 9.98
N ILE A 15 21.59 2.34 10.64
CA ILE A 15 21.66 3.81 10.69
C ILE A 15 22.99 4.25 11.31
N TYR A 16 23.37 3.63 12.44
CA TYR A 16 24.64 3.90 13.11
C TYR A 16 25.85 3.65 12.20
N ALA A 17 25.89 2.49 11.52
CA ALA A 17 26.96 2.17 10.58
C ALA A 17 27.06 3.19 9.44
N ILE A 18 25.92 3.67 8.92
CA ILE A 18 25.95 4.71 7.88
C ILE A 18 26.48 6.05 8.44
N SER A 19 26.05 6.44 9.65
CA SER A 19 26.44 7.72 10.27
C SER A 19 27.91 7.77 10.66
N GLU A 20 28.37 6.75 11.38
CA GLU A 20 29.66 6.79 12.05
C GLU A 20 30.79 6.18 11.22
N GLU A 21 30.47 5.20 10.37
CA GLU A 21 31.49 4.45 9.62
C GLU A 21 31.48 4.77 8.12
N LEU A 22 30.32 4.94 7.50
CA LEU A 22 30.22 5.18 6.06
C LEU A 22 30.43 6.66 5.72
N MET A 23 29.55 7.55 6.20
CA MET A 23 29.51 8.96 5.78
C MET A 23 30.84 9.73 5.98
N PRO A 24 31.57 9.56 7.10
CA PRO A 24 32.85 10.27 7.32
C PRO A 24 33.93 9.89 6.30
N ASN A 25 33.83 8.69 5.72
CA ASN A 25 34.79 8.16 4.76
C ASN A 25 34.40 8.44 3.29
N LEU A 26 33.25 9.09 3.05
CA LEU A 26 32.81 9.48 1.72
C LEU A 26 33.33 10.87 1.36
N ALA A 27 34.26 10.95 0.41
CA ALA A 27 34.78 12.23 -0.09
C ALA A 27 33.88 12.90 -1.16
N ASN A 28 32.98 12.13 -1.80
CA ASN A 28 32.12 12.62 -2.86
C ASN A 28 30.79 13.15 -2.29
N PRO A 29 30.43 14.43 -2.51
CA PRO A 29 29.16 15.00 -2.01
C PRO A 29 27.91 14.25 -2.51
N LYS A 30 27.92 13.71 -3.73
CA LYS A 30 26.81 12.88 -4.24
C LYS A 30 26.68 11.57 -3.47
N ALA A 31 27.82 10.97 -3.09
CA ALA A 31 27.82 9.75 -2.29
C ALA A 31 27.32 10.03 -0.86
N GLN A 32 27.73 11.15 -0.25
CA GLN A 32 27.20 11.58 1.05
C GLN A 32 25.69 11.81 1.00
N ALA A 33 25.19 12.52 -0.01
CA ALA A 33 23.74 12.71 -0.20
C ALA A 33 23.00 11.37 -0.39
N THR A 34 23.61 10.43 -1.11
CA THR A 34 23.04 9.09 -1.29
C THR A 34 22.97 8.31 0.02
N ALA A 35 24.01 8.38 0.85
CA ALA A 35 24.02 7.77 2.18
C ALA A 35 22.95 8.36 3.11
N ALA A 36 22.76 9.68 3.08
CA ALA A 36 21.70 10.36 3.84
C ALA A 36 20.29 9.94 3.35
N MET A 37 20.10 9.77 2.04
CA MET A 37 18.84 9.22 1.49
C MET A 37 18.61 7.78 1.97
N MET A 38 19.64 6.93 1.98
CA MET A 38 19.53 5.56 2.51
C MET A 38 19.11 5.55 3.98
N GLN A 39 19.71 6.40 4.83
CA GLN A 39 19.31 6.53 6.23
C GLN A 39 17.85 6.95 6.39
N SER A 40 17.40 7.87 5.54
CA SER A 40 16.01 8.35 5.57
C SER A 40 15.02 7.22 5.26
N LEU A 41 15.33 6.39 4.25
CA LEU A 41 14.53 5.20 3.94
C LEU A 41 14.54 4.17 5.07
N ILE A 42 15.68 3.96 5.72
CA ILE A 42 15.76 3.04 6.88
C ILE A 42 14.93 3.58 8.05
N GLN A 43 14.97 4.89 8.29
CA GLN A 43 14.18 5.54 9.33
C GLN A 43 12.67 5.44 9.07
N GLU A 44 12.25 5.53 7.81
CA GLU A 44 10.86 5.28 7.39
C GLU A 44 10.46 3.81 7.64
N LEU A 45 11.32 2.85 7.28
CA LEU A 45 11.07 1.44 7.55
C LEU A 45 10.88 1.17 9.07
N ARG A 46 11.68 1.79 9.92
CA ARG A 46 11.54 1.67 11.39
C ARG A 46 10.18 2.15 11.89
N GLN A 47 9.67 3.24 11.31
CA GLN A 47 8.34 3.77 11.64
C GLN A 47 7.21 2.85 11.16
N MET A 48 7.41 2.15 10.04
CA MET A 48 6.40 1.25 9.46
C MET A 48 6.35 -0.14 10.10
N VAL A 49 7.49 -0.73 10.49
CA VAL A 49 7.57 -2.08 11.06
C VAL A 49 6.52 -2.38 12.15
N PRO A 50 6.26 -1.51 13.15
CA PRO A 50 5.30 -1.81 14.21
C PRO A 50 3.84 -1.83 13.74
N VAL A 51 3.50 -1.16 12.64
CA VAL A 51 2.12 -0.97 12.16
C VAL A 51 1.82 -1.68 10.84
N TYR A 52 2.84 -2.25 10.19
CA TYR A 52 2.72 -2.85 8.86
C TYR A 52 1.66 -3.94 8.79
N ASP A 53 1.68 -4.90 9.72
CA ASP A 53 0.74 -6.02 9.69
C ASP A 53 -0.71 -5.54 9.90
N SER A 54 -0.94 -4.58 10.81
CA SER A 54 -2.28 -3.99 10.97
C SER A 54 -2.76 -3.26 9.71
N TYR A 55 -1.85 -2.52 9.04
CA TYR A 55 -2.21 -1.85 7.79
C TYR A 55 -2.57 -2.84 6.68
N VAL A 56 -1.81 -3.93 6.54
CA VAL A 56 -2.11 -4.97 5.54
C VAL A 56 -3.45 -5.64 5.82
N VAL A 57 -3.77 -5.91 7.10
CA VAL A 57 -5.06 -6.49 7.49
C VAL A 57 -6.22 -5.54 7.18
N ASP A 58 -6.14 -4.29 7.64
CA ASP A 58 -7.18 -3.28 7.42
C ASP A 58 -7.40 -3.05 5.92
N GLU A 59 -6.31 -2.94 5.16
CA GLU A 59 -6.37 -2.74 3.72
C GLU A 59 -6.96 -3.96 3.02
N HIS A 60 -6.53 -5.18 3.36
CA HIS A 60 -7.09 -6.42 2.82
C HIS A 60 -8.62 -6.47 2.99
N ASN A 61 -9.11 -6.25 4.21
CA ASN A 61 -10.55 -6.32 4.52
C ASN A 61 -11.31 -5.17 3.83
N ALA A 62 -10.71 -4.00 3.69
CA ALA A 62 -11.29 -2.91 2.93
C ALA A 62 -11.36 -3.20 1.41
N MET A 63 -10.34 -3.84 0.84
CA MET A 63 -10.32 -4.20 -0.59
C MET A 63 -11.45 -5.18 -0.95
N THR A 64 -11.74 -6.19 -0.12
CA THR A 64 -12.84 -7.13 -0.37
C THR A 64 -14.19 -6.41 -0.35
N LYS A 65 -14.38 -5.47 0.58
CA LYS A 65 -15.57 -4.61 0.64
C LYS A 65 -15.71 -3.75 -0.61
N VAL A 66 -14.64 -3.10 -1.04
CA VAL A 66 -14.68 -2.21 -2.22
C VAL A 66 -15.06 -2.97 -3.48
N LEU A 67 -14.54 -4.19 -3.69
CA LEU A 67 -14.95 -5.01 -4.82
C LEU A 67 -16.46 -5.27 -4.82
N ARG A 68 -17.06 -5.53 -3.66
CA ARG A 68 -18.51 -5.70 -3.52
C ARG A 68 -19.27 -4.41 -3.80
N ASP A 69 -18.90 -3.32 -3.13
CA ASP A 69 -19.55 -2.01 -3.28
C ASP A 69 -19.48 -1.52 -4.75
N THR A 70 -18.35 -1.73 -5.43
CA THR A 70 -18.17 -1.36 -6.84
C THR A 70 -19.05 -2.22 -7.76
N ALA A 71 -19.22 -3.51 -7.48
CA ALA A 71 -20.12 -4.37 -8.25
C ALA A 71 -21.60 -3.99 -8.03
N ASP A 72 -21.96 -3.63 -6.79
CA ASP A 72 -23.31 -3.15 -6.45
C ASP A 72 -23.62 -1.83 -7.17
N ALA A 73 -22.65 -0.92 -7.28
CA ALA A 73 -22.80 0.32 -8.05
C ALA A 73 -23.05 0.10 -9.56
N LEU A 74 -22.69 -1.07 -10.08
CA LEU A 74 -22.94 -1.49 -11.46
C LEU A 74 -24.20 -2.36 -11.62
N GLU A 75 -25.10 -2.40 -10.63
CA GLU A 75 -26.39 -3.09 -10.76
C GLU A 75 -27.10 -2.64 -12.06
N GLY A 76 -27.71 -3.57 -12.79
CA GLY A 76 -28.42 -3.24 -14.04
C GLY A 76 -27.55 -2.82 -15.24
N VAL A 77 -26.23 -2.68 -15.07
CA VAL A 77 -25.29 -2.45 -16.19
C VAL A 77 -24.94 -3.77 -16.85
N SER A 78 -25.14 -3.86 -18.16
CA SER A 78 -24.79 -5.03 -18.97
C SER A 78 -23.46 -4.85 -19.70
N GLY A 79 -22.85 -5.97 -20.10
CA GLY A 79 -21.62 -5.98 -20.89
C GLY A 79 -20.46 -6.66 -20.16
N ALA A 80 -19.48 -7.12 -20.96
CA ALA A 80 -18.38 -7.95 -20.48
C ALA A 80 -17.58 -7.31 -19.34
N SER A 81 -17.34 -6.00 -19.40
CA SER A 81 -16.62 -5.28 -18.34
C SER A 81 -17.38 -5.25 -17.02
N ALA A 82 -18.71 -5.02 -17.06
CA ALA A 82 -19.53 -5.04 -15.86
C ALA A 82 -19.66 -6.46 -15.29
N ASP A 83 -19.75 -7.48 -16.15
CA ASP A 83 -19.73 -8.89 -15.74
C ASP A 83 -18.40 -9.28 -15.09
N ALA A 84 -17.27 -8.83 -15.62
CA ALA A 84 -15.95 -9.05 -15.02
C ALA A 84 -15.82 -8.42 -13.64
N VAL A 85 -16.36 -7.20 -13.45
CA VAL A 85 -16.43 -6.56 -12.12
C VAL A 85 -17.23 -7.38 -11.13
N ARG A 86 -18.42 -7.83 -11.53
CA ARG A 86 -19.27 -8.67 -10.67
C ARG A 86 -18.61 -10.01 -10.34
N GLU A 87 -17.90 -10.61 -11.29
CA GLU A 87 -17.21 -11.89 -11.04
C GLU A 87 -16.06 -11.74 -10.06
N ARG A 88 -15.27 -10.65 -10.17
CA ARG A 88 -14.24 -10.32 -9.17
C ARG A 88 -14.84 -10.10 -7.78
N ALA A 89 -16.00 -9.45 -7.69
CA ALA A 89 -16.70 -9.28 -6.42
C ALA A 89 -17.18 -10.61 -5.82
N LYS A 90 -17.71 -11.53 -6.63
CA LYS A 90 -18.16 -12.85 -6.19
C LYS A 90 -17.01 -13.75 -5.73
N THR A 91 -15.86 -13.67 -6.39
CA THR A 91 -14.72 -14.56 -6.12
C THR A 91 -13.79 -14.01 -5.05
N LEU A 92 -13.47 -12.72 -5.08
CA LEU A 92 -12.50 -12.09 -4.19
C LEU A 92 -13.15 -11.17 -3.15
N GLY A 93 -14.28 -10.54 -3.49
CA GLY A 93 -15.03 -9.71 -2.54
C GLY A 93 -15.72 -10.51 -1.43
N THR A 94 -15.81 -11.84 -1.57
CA THR A 94 -16.40 -12.78 -0.60
C THR A 94 -15.36 -13.43 0.32
N LEU A 95 -14.07 -13.10 0.16
CA LEU A 95 -13.03 -13.56 1.08
C LEU A 95 -13.35 -13.08 2.51
N ALA A 96 -13.14 -13.96 3.47
CA ALA A 96 -13.38 -13.66 4.88
C ALA A 96 -12.37 -12.63 5.40
N ASP A 97 -12.84 -11.77 6.30
CA ASP A 97 -11.97 -10.81 6.96
C ASP A 97 -10.84 -11.51 7.74
N VAL A 98 -9.64 -10.97 7.60
CA VAL A 98 -8.45 -11.48 8.26
C VAL A 98 -8.33 -10.84 9.66
N PRO A 99 -8.04 -11.62 10.71
CA PRO A 99 -7.79 -11.08 12.05
C PRO A 99 -6.34 -10.59 12.22
N ALA A 100 -6.13 -9.69 13.20
CA ALA A 100 -4.79 -9.36 13.70
C ALA A 100 -4.48 -10.19 14.97
N PRO A 101 -3.29 -10.81 15.10
CA PRO A 101 -2.19 -10.86 14.13
C PRO A 101 -2.46 -11.83 12.97
N MET A 102 -1.90 -11.51 11.80
CA MET A 102 -2.16 -12.23 10.55
C MET A 102 -1.21 -13.42 10.31
N ASP A 103 -1.68 -14.44 9.59
CA ASP A 103 -0.81 -15.43 8.94
C ASP A 103 -0.13 -14.76 7.73
N ARG A 104 1.10 -14.29 7.93
CA ARG A 104 1.81 -13.44 6.94
C ARG A 104 1.89 -14.06 5.55
N GLU A 105 2.19 -15.34 5.43
CA GLU A 105 2.38 -15.97 4.12
C GLU A 105 1.08 -15.96 3.32
N LYS A 106 -0.02 -16.42 3.94
CA LYS A 106 -1.32 -16.50 3.29
C LYS A 106 -1.89 -15.12 3.00
N VAL A 107 -1.79 -14.21 3.95
CA VAL A 107 -2.44 -12.89 3.86
C VAL A 107 -1.73 -11.99 2.87
N LEU A 108 -0.39 -12.01 2.81
CA LEU A 108 0.35 -11.23 1.81
C LEU A 108 0.09 -11.73 0.38
N ALA A 109 -0.05 -13.05 0.17
CA ALA A 109 -0.39 -13.60 -1.14
C ALA A 109 -1.79 -13.15 -1.59
N ALA A 110 -2.79 -13.28 -0.71
CA ALA A 110 -4.16 -12.88 -0.99
C ALA A 110 -4.31 -11.35 -1.16
N HIS A 111 -3.62 -10.56 -0.34
CA HIS A 111 -3.58 -9.10 -0.46
C HIS A 111 -3.02 -8.64 -1.83
N ARG A 112 -1.94 -9.26 -2.33
CA ARG A 112 -1.42 -8.97 -3.68
C ARG A 112 -2.43 -9.32 -4.78
N GLN A 113 -3.21 -10.39 -4.60
CA GLN A 113 -4.25 -10.77 -5.55
C GLN A 113 -5.40 -9.75 -5.57
N LEU A 114 -5.81 -9.25 -4.39
CA LEU A 114 -6.79 -8.18 -4.28
C LEU A 114 -6.32 -6.87 -4.92
N GLY A 115 -5.05 -6.49 -4.72
CA GLY A 115 -4.45 -5.32 -5.38
C GLY A 115 -4.55 -5.39 -6.91
N LYS A 116 -4.17 -6.53 -7.51
CA LYS A 116 -4.31 -6.75 -8.95
C LYS A 116 -5.77 -6.74 -9.42
N ALA A 117 -6.69 -7.26 -8.59
CA ALA A 117 -8.11 -7.24 -8.91
C ALA A 117 -8.67 -5.81 -8.93
N LEU A 118 -8.21 -4.93 -8.02
CA LEU A 118 -8.58 -3.51 -8.05
C LEU A 118 -8.02 -2.79 -9.27
N GLU A 119 -6.76 -3.06 -9.66
CA GLU A 119 -6.19 -2.53 -10.91
C GLU A 119 -7.04 -2.93 -12.12
N GLN A 120 -7.41 -4.22 -12.24
CA GLN A 120 -8.27 -4.70 -13.31
C GLN A 120 -9.68 -4.10 -13.23
N THR A 121 -10.18 -3.82 -12.03
CA THR A 121 -11.44 -3.10 -11.82
C THR A 121 -11.41 -1.74 -12.48
N ILE A 122 -10.36 -0.96 -12.25
CA ILE A 122 -10.22 0.38 -12.81
C ILE A 122 -10.20 0.32 -14.35
N ILE A 123 -9.51 -0.66 -14.93
CA ILE A 123 -9.48 -0.88 -16.38
C ILE A 123 -10.88 -1.18 -16.93
N ASP A 124 -11.62 -2.09 -16.29
CA ASP A 124 -12.96 -2.46 -16.75
C ASP A 124 -13.95 -1.28 -16.61
N LEU A 125 -13.80 -0.45 -15.58
CA LEU A 125 -14.59 0.78 -15.40
C LEU A 125 -14.26 1.85 -16.45
N ASP A 126 -12.99 2.03 -16.84
CA ASP A 126 -12.59 2.93 -17.92
C ASP A 126 -13.24 2.52 -19.26
N VAL A 127 -13.38 1.21 -19.52
CA VAL A 127 -14.12 0.73 -20.71
C VAL A 127 -15.58 1.17 -20.67
N LEU A 128 -16.26 1.06 -19.51
CA LEU A 128 -17.65 1.50 -19.35
C LEU A 128 -17.78 3.02 -19.52
N GLN A 129 -16.86 3.80 -18.95
CA GLN A 129 -16.82 5.25 -19.09
C GLN A 129 -16.68 5.68 -20.55
N ARG A 130 -15.76 5.04 -21.30
CA ARG A 130 -15.58 5.32 -22.73
C ARG A 130 -16.78 4.92 -23.58
N ALA A 131 -17.56 3.95 -23.13
CA ALA A 131 -18.85 3.58 -23.74
C ALA A 131 -19.98 4.55 -23.39
N GLY A 132 -19.74 5.56 -22.53
CA GLY A 132 -20.71 6.56 -22.12
C GLY A 132 -21.61 6.12 -20.96
N ASP A 133 -21.26 5.06 -20.23
CA ASP A 133 -22.04 4.61 -19.08
C ASP A 133 -21.65 5.39 -17.81
N THR A 134 -22.56 6.26 -17.39
CA THR A 134 -22.39 7.09 -16.18
C THR A 134 -22.32 6.28 -14.88
N ARG A 135 -22.80 5.04 -14.84
CA ARG A 135 -22.61 4.16 -13.67
C ARG A 135 -21.16 3.70 -13.55
N GLY A 136 -20.40 3.68 -14.64
CA GLY A 136 -18.95 3.48 -14.63
C GLY A 136 -18.22 4.58 -13.85
N ASP A 137 -18.69 5.83 -13.92
CA ASP A 137 -18.16 6.94 -13.12
C ASP A 137 -18.47 6.74 -11.62
N VAL A 138 -19.73 6.43 -11.29
CA VAL A 138 -20.16 6.20 -9.90
C VAL A 138 -19.38 5.05 -9.26
N ALA A 139 -19.21 3.94 -9.99
CA ALA A 139 -18.44 2.79 -9.54
C ALA A 139 -16.94 3.12 -9.38
N LEU A 140 -16.37 3.99 -10.23
CA LEU A 140 -14.97 4.41 -10.09
C LEU A 140 -14.77 5.31 -8.87
N ASP A 141 -15.76 6.14 -8.52
CA ASP A 141 -15.69 6.97 -7.32
C ASP A 141 -15.68 6.15 -6.03
N VAL A 142 -16.34 4.98 -6.00
CA VAL A 142 -16.21 4.02 -4.89
C VAL A 142 -14.76 3.57 -4.71
N VAL A 143 -14.09 3.20 -5.81
CA VAL A 143 -12.68 2.76 -5.77
C VAL A 143 -11.77 3.92 -5.35
N ARG A 144 -11.99 5.13 -5.86
CA ARG A 144 -11.22 6.33 -5.50
C ARG A 144 -11.35 6.69 -4.03
N ALA A 145 -12.56 6.59 -3.47
CA ALA A 145 -12.81 6.86 -2.05
C ALA A 145 -12.02 5.92 -1.14
N HIS A 146 -11.80 4.66 -1.56
CA HIS A 146 -10.93 3.72 -0.84
C HIS A 146 -9.44 4.06 -0.94
N LEU A 147 -8.97 4.50 -2.11
CA LEU A 147 -7.55 4.80 -2.33
C LEU A 147 -7.12 6.13 -1.69
N ALA A 148 -8.01 7.10 -1.56
CA ALA A 148 -7.69 8.44 -1.07
C ALA A 148 -7.04 8.47 0.34
N PRO A 149 -7.55 7.73 1.36
CA PRO A 149 -6.89 7.64 2.67
C PRO A 149 -5.49 7.04 2.63
N ARG A 150 -5.24 6.08 1.73
CA ARG A 150 -3.91 5.48 1.54
C ARG A 150 -2.94 6.52 0.98
N TYR A 151 -3.32 7.24 -0.07
CA TYR A 151 -2.48 8.32 -0.61
C TYR A 151 -2.19 9.40 0.44
N ALA A 152 -3.18 9.80 1.25
CA ALA A 152 -2.98 10.77 2.32
C ALA A 152 -2.00 10.25 3.39
N ARG A 153 -2.09 8.96 3.76
CA ARG A 153 -1.17 8.30 4.70
C ARG A 153 0.25 8.23 4.15
N ASP A 154 0.41 7.80 2.90
CA ASP A 154 1.72 7.67 2.26
C ASP A 154 2.39 9.06 2.18
N ILE A 155 1.64 10.11 1.80
CA ILE A 155 2.14 11.48 1.81
C ILE A 155 2.52 11.94 3.22
N ALA A 156 1.67 11.71 4.23
CA ALA A 156 1.96 12.13 5.61
C ALA A 156 3.19 11.42 6.18
N THR A 157 3.37 10.14 5.88
CA THR A 157 4.51 9.31 6.33
C THR A 157 5.80 9.78 5.65
N VAL A 158 5.76 10.00 4.33
CA VAL A 158 6.90 10.53 3.56
C VAL A 158 7.27 11.96 3.99
N VAL A 159 6.28 12.84 4.25
CA VAL A 159 6.53 14.22 4.69
C VAL A 159 7.09 14.29 6.12
N ALA A 160 6.62 13.43 7.03
CA ALA A 160 7.20 13.31 8.36
C ALA A 160 8.66 12.83 8.32
N GLY A 161 9.01 11.98 7.35
CA GLY A 161 10.41 11.58 7.07
C GLY A 161 11.23 12.67 6.38
N ALA A 162 10.65 13.41 5.43
CA ALA A 162 11.31 14.47 4.67
C ALA A 162 11.60 15.74 5.49
N GLY A 163 10.85 15.97 6.58
CA GLY A 163 11.10 17.07 7.51
C GLY A 163 12.47 17.06 8.21
N MET A 164 13.24 15.98 8.04
CA MET A 164 14.60 15.82 8.59
C MET A 164 15.72 16.07 7.57
N ILE A 165 15.41 16.20 6.27
CA ILE A 165 16.41 16.47 5.22
C ILE A 165 16.28 17.95 4.80
N GLY A 166 17.04 18.85 5.43
CA GLY A 166 17.10 20.26 5.02
C GLY A 166 17.21 21.29 6.14
N ARG A 167 17.40 20.87 7.40
CA ARG A 167 17.81 21.75 8.49
C ARG A 167 19.28 21.51 8.81
N GLY A 168 20.13 21.99 7.91
CA GLY A 168 21.59 22.00 8.03
C GLY A 168 22.15 23.01 7.04
#